data_AF-A0A4Q5YSU3-F1
#
_entry.id   AF-A0A4Q5YSU3-F1
#
_cell.length_a   1.000
_cell.length_b   1.000
_cell.length_c   1.000
_cell.angle_alpha   90.00
_cell.angle_beta   90.00
_cell.angle_gamma   90.00
#
_symmetry.space_group_name_H-M   'P 1'
#
loop_
_entity.id
_entity.type
_entity.pdbx_description
1 polymer ?
#
loop_
_entity_poly.entity_id
_entity_poly.type
_entity_poly.pdbx_seq_one_letter_code
_entity_poly.pdbx_strand_id
1 'polypeptide(L)'
;VNEELRLNASAEKLVRHEHFLEKEPPSAPLAQPFAFNYTPVAEIFDQLEASYHMPIHYDRSLLKNCTFTGQLNDVPFLEKVRLICLTTASTFELIDNQVVIHSQGCN
;
A
#
# COMPACT_ATOMS: atom_id res chain seq x y z
N VAL A 1 -48.35 50.28 -7.15
CA VAL A 1 -47.16 51.14 -7.11
C VAL A 1 -46.02 50.33 -6.52
N ASN A 2 -44.94 50.23 -7.31
CA ASN A 2 -43.56 49.77 -7.04
C ASN A 2 -43.32 48.35 -6.51
N GLU A 3 -42.40 47.52 -7.04
CA GLU A 3 -41.58 47.55 -8.28
C GLU A 3 -40.88 46.18 -8.35
N GLU A 4 -40.73 45.61 -9.55
CA GLU A 4 -40.16 44.27 -9.77
C GLU A 4 -38.63 44.29 -9.76
N LEU A 5 -38.01 43.38 -8.99
CA LEU A 5 -36.56 43.18 -8.98
C LEU A 5 -36.14 42.38 -10.23
N ARG A 6 -35.56 43.05 -11.21
CA ARG A 6 -35.01 42.46 -12.44
C ARG A 6 -33.66 41.79 -12.16
N LEU A 7 -33.58 40.47 -12.36
CA LEU A 7 -32.31 39.75 -12.43
C LEU A 7 -31.72 39.90 -13.84
N ASN A 8 -30.71 40.77 -13.98
CA ASN A 8 -29.93 40.92 -15.21
C ASN A 8 -28.70 40.01 -15.18
N ALA A 9 -28.77 38.90 -15.91
CA ALA A 9 -27.57 38.14 -16.26
C ALA A 9 -26.75 38.94 -17.28
N SER A 10 -25.49 39.26 -16.95
CA SER A 10 -24.49 39.69 -17.91
C SER A 10 -23.10 39.31 -17.39
N ALA A 11 -22.40 38.56 -18.23
CA ALA A 11 -21.20 37.80 -17.92
C ALA A 11 -20.02 38.68 -17.52
N GLU A 12 -19.54 38.49 -16.30
CA GLU A 12 -18.25 39.00 -15.85
C GLU A 12 -17.17 38.02 -16.36
N LYS A 13 -16.46 38.48 -17.38
CA LYS A 13 -15.36 37.79 -18.06
C LYS A 13 -14.28 37.36 -17.05
N LEU A 14 -14.39 36.13 -16.55
CA LEU A 14 -13.36 35.52 -15.71
C LEU A 14 -12.11 35.30 -16.58
N VAL A 15 -11.05 36.04 -16.27
CA VAL A 15 -9.75 35.97 -16.95
C VAL A 15 -9.21 34.55 -16.83
N ARG A 16 -9.13 33.84 -17.97
CA ARG A 16 -8.42 32.57 -18.09
C ARG A 16 -6.92 32.84 -17.92
N HIS A 17 -6.44 32.82 -16.68
CA HIS A 17 -5.02 32.57 -16.45
C HIS A 17 -4.79 31.09 -16.76
N GLU A 18 -4.25 30.83 -17.95
CA GLU A 18 -3.58 29.57 -18.26
C GLU A 18 -2.28 29.52 -17.44
N HIS A 19 -2.42 29.42 -16.12
CA HIS A 19 -1.31 29.06 -15.25
C HIS A 19 -1.11 27.57 -15.48
N PHE A 20 -0.13 27.30 -16.33
CA PHE A 20 0.60 26.05 -16.42
C PHE A 20 0.80 25.46 -15.02
N LEU A 21 -0.08 24.53 -14.61
CA LEU A 21 0.15 23.75 -13.41
C LEU A 21 1.37 22.89 -13.72
N GLU A 22 2.48 23.31 -13.13
CA GLU A 22 3.74 22.61 -13.13
C GLU A 22 3.48 21.13 -12.84
N LYS A 23 3.98 20.29 -13.75
CA LYS A 23 3.91 18.83 -13.69
C LYS A 23 4.81 18.31 -12.59
N GLU A 24 4.45 18.57 -11.34
CA GLU A 24 5.00 17.86 -10.21
C GLU A 24 3.83 17.14 -9.54
N PRO A 25 3.77 15.79 -9.61
CA PRO A 25 2.72 15.06 -8.94
C PRO A 25 2.74 15.44 -7.45
N PRO A 26 1.57 15.63 -6.83
CA PRO A 26 1.51 15.93 -5.41
C PRO A 26 2.32 14.87 -4.68
N SER A 27 3.19 15.33 -3.79
CA SER A 27 3.91 14.55 -2.80
C SER A 27 2.93 13.89 -1.82
N ALA A 28 2.08 13.01 -2.34
CA ALA A 28 1.57 11.90 -1.58
C ALA A 28 2.81 11.09 -1.16
N PRO A 29 2.89 10.60 0.10
CA PRO A 29 3.84 9.55 0.38
C PRO A 29 3.62 8.48 -0.68
N LEU A 30 4.63 8.21 -1.50
CA LEU A 30 4.59 7.14 -2.49
C LEU A 30 4.29 5.89 -1.70
N ALA A 31 3.02 5.47 -1.64
CA ALA A 31 2.64 4.21 -1.03
C ALA A 31 3.47 3.17 -1.76
N GLN A 32 4.45 2.59 -1.07
CA GLN A 32 5.39 1.67 -1.70
C GLN A 32 4.54 0.56 -2.32
N PRO A 33 4.61 0.37 -3.65
CA PRO A 33 3.73 -0.59 -4.29
C PRO A 33 4.10 -1.99 -3.80
N PHE A 34 3.15 -2.69 -3.22
CA PHE A 34 3.30 -4.08 -2.81
C PHE A 34 2.96 -4.99 -3.99
N ALA A 35 3.75 -4.88 -5.06
CA ALA A 35 3.63 -5.71 -6.25
C ALA A 35 4.93 -6.48 -6.44
N PHE A 36 4.84 -7.80 -6.30
CA PHE A 36 5.99 -8.70 -6.23
C PHE A 36 5.97 -9.68 -7.40
N ASN A 37 7.15 -9.91 -7.96
CA ASN A 37 7.35 -10.88 -9.03
C ASN A 37 8.58 -11.72 -8.70
N TYR A 38 8.35 -12.98 -8.39
CA TYR A 38 9.39 -13.93 -7.97
C TYR A 38 10.34 -13.36 -6.91
N THR A 39 9.77 -12.63 -5.94
CA THR A 39 10.56 -11.89 -4.94
C THR A 39 10.78 -12.76 -3.70
N PRO A 40 11.99 -12.81 -3.12
CA PRO A 40 12.25 -13.56 -1.90
C PRO A 40 11.36 -13.13 -0.75
N VAL A 41 10.76 -14.10 -0.07
CA VAL A 41 9.79 -13.83 1.00
C VAL A 41 10.42 -13.07 2.18
N ALA A 42 11.71 -13.30 2.44
CA ALA A 42 12.45 -12.55 3.45
C ALA A 42 12.46 -11.03 3.14
N GLU A 43 12.72 -10.64 1.90
CA GLU A 43 12.74 -9.23 1.49
C GLU A 43 11.35 -8.60 1.61
N ILE A 44 10.30 -9.37 1.31
CA ILE A 44 8.92 -8.91 1.45
C ILE A 44 8.57 -8.66 2.93
N PHE A 45 8.97 -9.56 3.84
CA PHE A 45 8.76 -9.35 5.26
C PHE A 45 9.58 -8.17 5.80
N ASP A 46 10.81 -7.98 5.34
CA ASP A 46 11.62 -6.80 5.68
C ASP A 46 10.93 -5.50 5.22
N GLN A 47 10.33 -5.49 4.02
CA GLN A 47 9.58 -4.33 3.52
C GLN A 47 8.28 -4.10 4.31
N LEU A 48 7.57 -5.16 4.68
CA LEU A 48 6.35 -5.07 5.49
C LEU A 48 6.66 -4.56 6.90
N GLU A 49 7.70 -5.06 7.54
CA GLU A 49 8.14 -4.58 8.86
C GLU A 49 8.48 -3.08 8.81
N ALA A 50 9.25 -2.64 7.81
CA ALA A 50 9.63 -1.24 7.65
C ALA A 50 8.43 -0.33 7.34
N SER A 51 7.49 -0.79 6.50
CA SER A 51 6.34 0.03 6.11
C SER A 51 5.29 0.17 7.20
N TYR A 52 5.16 -0.84 8.07
CA TYR A 52 4.11 -0.89 9.09
C TYR A 52 4.61 -0.72 10.52
N HIS A 53 5.93 -0.67 10.72
CA HIS A 53 6.58 -0.64 12.04
C HIS A 53 6.07 -1.73 12.98
N MET A 54 5.75 -2.91 12.40
CA MET A 54 5.28 -4.09 13.14
C MET A 54 6.32 -5.20 12.98
N PRO A 55 6.98 -5.64 14.06
CA PRO A 55 8.01 -6.68 14.00
C PRO A 55 7.47 -7.99 13.42
N ILE A 56 8.27 -8.63 12.56
CA ILE A 56 7.96 -9.94 11.98
C ILE A 56 9.07 -10.93 12.32
N HIS A 57 8.77 -11.91 13.16
CA HIS A 57 9.71 -12.95 13.59
C HIS A 57 9.50 -14.24 12.81
N TYR A 58 10.59 -14.77 12.24
CA TYR A 58 10.59 -16.02 11.48
C TYR A 58 12.01 -16.61 11.38
N ASP A 59 12.10 -17.90 11.05
CA ASP A 59 13.39 -18.53 10.71
C ASP A 59 13.78 -18.20 9.27
N ARG A 60 14.75 -17.31 9.09
CA ARG A 60 15.28 -16.91 7.77
C ARG A 60 15.84 -18.10 6.98
N SER A 61 16.36 -19.12 7.64
CA SER A 61 16.97 -20.28 6.96
C SER A 61 15.94 -21.18 6.29
N LEU A 62 14.75 -21.31 6.88
CA LEU A 62 13.64 -22.08 6.32
C LEU A 62 13.03 -21.39 5.10
N LEU A 63 12.91 -20.06 5.13
CA LEU A 63 12.27 -19.28 4.07
C LEU A 63 13.23 -18.76 3.00
N LYS A 64 14.54 -19.03 3.09
CA LYS A 64 15.57 -18.48 2.18
C LYS A 64 15.33 -18.78 0.70
N ASN A 65 14.66 -19.89 0.39
CA ASN A 65 14.36 -20.33 -0.99
C ASN A 65 12.92 -20.00 -1.41
N CYS A 66 12.12 -19.44 -0.52
CA CYS A 66 10.72 -19.12 -0.81
C CYS A 66 10.62 -17.81 -1.58
N THR A 67 9.81 -17.81 -2.63
CA THR A 67 9.47 -16.61 -3.40
C THR A 67 7.96 -16.39 -3.42
N PHE A 68 7.56 -15.14 -3.66
CA PHE A 68 6.17 -14.76 -3.81
C PHE A 68 5.99 -13.97 -5.10
N THR A 69 4.85 -14.23 -5.77
CA THR A 69 4.38 -13.44 -6.91
C THR A 69 2.94 -13.05 -6.64
N GLY A 70 2.65 -11.75 -6.66
CA GLY A 70 1.31 -11.25 -6.39
C GLY A 70 1.27 -9.75 -6.15
N GLN A 71 0.07 -9.20 -6.21
CA GLN A 71 -0.21 -7.82 -5.83
C GLN A 71 -0.94 -7.81 -4.49
N LEU A 72 -0.44 -6.99 -3.59
CA LEU A 72 -0.96 -6.81 -2.23
C LEU A 72 -1.34 -5.34 -1.99
N ASN A 73 -1.40 -4.50 -3.02
CA ASN A 73 -1.92 -3.14 -2.90
C ASN A 73 -3.34 -3.17 -2.33
N ASP A 74 -3.67 -2.20 -1.48
CA ASP A 74 -4.99 -2.08 -0.82
C ASP A 74 -5.39 -3.25 0.10
N VAL A 75 -4.49 -4.23 0.32
CA VAL A 75 -4.71 -5.32 1.26
C VAL A 75 -4.29 -4.88 2.68
N PRO A 76 -5.11 -5.12 3.73
CA PRO A 76 -4.72 -4.86 5.11
C PRO A 76 -3.48 -5.65 5.53
N PHE A 77 -2.66 -5.09 6.42
CA PHE A 77 -1.37 -5.67 6.82
C PHE A 77 -1.44 -7.17 7.20
N LEU A 78 -2.33 -7.56 8.11
CA LEU A 78 -2.46 -8.95 8.54
C LEU A 78 -2.90 -9.88 7.39
N GLU A 79 -3.74 -9.36 6.49
CA GLU A 79 -4.16 -10.13 5.32
C GLU A 79 -3.01 -10.28 4.30
N LYS A 80 -2.12 -9.28 4.17
CA LYS A 80 -0.88 -9.43 3.38
C LYS A 80 -0.02 -10.57 3.90
N VAL A 81 0.23 -10.58 5.21
CA VAL A 81 1.00 -11.64 5.89
C VAL A 81 0.34 -12.99 5.65
N ARG A 82 -0.99 -13.07 5.83
CA ARG A 82 -1.77 -14.29 5.58
C ARG A 82 -1.57 -14.82 4.16
N LEU A 83 -1.71 -13.95 3.15
CA LEU A 83 -1.57 -14.35 1.75
C LEU A 83 -0.16 -14.87 1.43
N ILE A 84 0.89 -14.26 1.98
CA ILE A 84 2.27 -14.73 1.83
C ILE A 84 2.49 -16.08 2.55
N CYS A 85 1.88 -16.26 3.72
CA CYS A 85 1.95 -17.53 4.44
C CYS A 85 1.30 -18.67 3.64
N LEU A 86 0.17 -18.42 2.99
CA LEU A 86 -0.51 -19.42 2.16
C LEU A 86 0.35 -19.91 0.99
N THR A 87 1.11 -19.03 0.33
CA THR A 87 1.97 -19.43 -0.80
C THR A 87 3.21 -20.21 -0.37
N THR A 88 3.62 -20.08 0.89
CA THR A 88 4.80 -20.73 1.45
C THR A 88 4.47 -21.91 2.37
N ALA A 89 3.21 -22.34 2.41
CA ALA A 89 2.71 -23.35 3.35
C ALA A 89 3.10 -23.06 4.80
N SER A 90 3.06 -21.78 5.18
CA SER A 90 3.37 -21.26 6.51
C SER A 90 2.08 -20.82 7.23
N THR A 91 2.18 -20.58 8.53
CA THR A 91 1.13 -19.97 9.35
C THR A 91 1.72 -18.78 10.12
N PHE A 92 0.87 -17.91 10.67
CA PHE A 92 1.32 -16.82 11.54
C PHE A 92 0.41 -16.66 12.75
N GLU A 93 0.96 -16.08 13.81
CA GLU A 93 0.26 -15.67 15.02
C GLU A 93 0.59 -14.20 15.33
N LEU A 94 -0.38 -13.49 15.92
CA LEU A 94 -0.18 -12.13 16.43
C LEU A 94 -0.07 -12.22 17.96
N ILE A 95 1.10 -11.91 18.50
CA ILE A 95 1.42 -11.98 19.92
C ILE A 95 1.99 -10.62 20.31
N ASP A 96 1.51 -9.96 21.37
CA ASP A 96 2.06 -8.68 21.86
C ASP A 96 2.40 -7.66 20.76
N ASN A 97 1.51 -7.51 19.77
CA ASN A 97 1.66 -6.56 18.68
C ASN A 97 2.83 -6.83 17.71
N GLN A 98 3.27 -8.08 17.63
CA GLN A 98 4.30 -8.60 16.74
C GLN A 98 3.80 -9.88 16.05
N VAL A 99 4.24 -10.08 14.80
CA VAL A 99 3.86 -11.24 13.99
C VAL A 99 4.92 -12.33 14.17
N VAL A 100 4.50 -13.54 14.49
CA VAL A 100 5.37 -14.73 14.53
C VAL A 100 4.95 -15.69 13.43
N ILE A 101 5.87 -16.02 12.53
CA ILE A 101 5.60 -16.90 11.37
C ILE A 101 6.23 -18.27 11.63
N HIS A 102 5.41 -19.31 11.44
CA HIS A 102 5.81 -20.70 11.52
C HIS A 102 5.80 -21.32 10.13
N SER A 103 6.91 -21.92 9.72
CA SER A 103 7.05 -22.50 8.39
C SER A 103 7.83 -23.81 8.45
N GLN A 104 7.63 -24.65 7.44
CA GLN A 104 8.49 -25.81 7.15
C GLN A 104 9.50 -25.52 6.03
N GLY A 105 9.48 -24.30 5.47
CA GLY A 105 10.34 -23.87 4.37
C GLY A 105 9.84 -24.31 2.98
N CYS A 106 10.57 -23.86 1.95
CA CYS A 106 10.32 -24.22 0.55
C CYS A 106 11.46 -25.10 0.03
N ASN A 107 11.11 -26.16 -0.71
CA ASN A 107 12.06 -27.06 -1.38
C ASN A 107 12.37 -26.57 -2.80
#